data_AF-A0A9P5NJC9-F1
#
_entry.id   AF-A0A9P5NJC9-F1
#
_cell.length_a   1.000
_cell.length_b   1.000
_cell.length_c   1.000
_cell.angle_alpha   90.00
_cell.angle_beta   90.00
_cell.angle_gamma   90.00
#
_symmetry.space_group_name_H-M   'P 1'
#
loop_
_entity.id
_entity.type
_entity.pdbx_description
1 polymer ?
#
loop_
_entity_poly.entity_id
_entity_poly.type
_entity_poly.pdbx_seq_one_letter_code
_entity_poly.pdbx_strand_id
1 'polypeptide(L)'
;MQPAAFQPLKSHVLKGPIRTVAFFPDGKRIVTGGHPDGTARIWNLDTGKEEGDPLDGHSRLVTNLAVSTDGSEVVTGGRDRKVLLWTIHSQGKATYKQLFSAPHNISFLAFNSTERIPDIIATASSQGIIDIWKLPVVVGPTRPNQIAITDTTVTSIRLSTGSPDLLAVVCGDRRVLVFDVHSGDRRAELGGYSATIMSLMFLPNSTRVASTAHRKVYVTDEQDNASTNEQIGEHSQTVKAIAAHPGGGIIAAGGDDKIVRVWDIQNRVEIGYTPKHPGAITNIIFSPDGTKVLSISKGKRIHLWILDGINIEENRRASPTTDDSRTPSDRLGEFFGRYPPFRYNPEAAPTSEFSRLCSFLGWRKGNDDREEAYHSFRIALTEQFNGMYGRDAQNLQSWQLLCSKVGVNPIPDSLEECRAIISDTHVNLVDLVSSGSVIKFATVDELSAYSFAEKKIFPKKDAYAGGLLKELLRYIRFPSLDRQRYA
;
A
#
# COMPACT_ATOMS: atom_id res chain seq x y z
N MET A 1 -21.77 12.08 3.84
CA MET A 1 -21.46 13.03 2.76
C MET A 1 -22.01 12.49 1.45
N GLN A 2 -22.48 13.34 0.53
CA GLN A 2 -22.74 12.90 -0.84
C GLN A 2 -21.39 12.62 -1.54
N PRO A 3 -21.28 11.57 -2.37
CA PRO A 3 -20.06 11.30 -3.12
C PRO A 3 -19.76 12.48 -4.06
N ALA A 4 -18.50 12.94 -4.04
CA ALA A 4 -18.06 14.05 -4.88
C ALA A 4 -17.49 13.55 -6.21
N ALA A 5 -17.66 14.35 -7.27
CA ALA A 5 -17.02 14.07 -8.54
C ALA A 5 -15.52 14.39 -8.46
N PHE A 6 -14.65 13.45 -8.87
CA PHE A 6 -13.22 13.69 -8.91
C PHE A 6 -12.85 14.75 -9.95
N GLN A 7 -11.86 15.56 -9.59
CA GLN A 7 -11.33 16.54 -10.53
C GLN A 7 -10.38 15.86 -11.52
N PRO A 8 -10.57 16.08 -12.84
CA PRO A 8 -9.62 15.61 -13.83
C PRO A 8 -8.35 16.45 -13.73
N LEU A 9 -7.19 15.79 -13.62
CA LEU A 9 -5.90 16.47 -13.69
C LEU A 9 -5.41 16.61 -15.12
N LYS A 10 -5.32 15.47 -15.81
CA LYS A 10 -4.83 15.38 -17.19
C LYS A 10 -5.54 14.26 -17.92
N SER A 11 -5.71 14.43 -19.23
CA SER A 11 -6.12 13.33 -20.12
C SER A 11 -5.17 13.26 -21.28
N HIS A 12 -4.70 12.05 -21.58
CA HIS A 12 -3.74 11.78 -22.66
C HIS A 12 -4.32 10.74 -23.61
N VAL A 13 -4.09 10.93 -24.91
CA VAL A 13 -4.43 9.93 -25.94
C VAL A 13 -3.17 9.11 -26.22
N LEU A 14 -3.18 7.84 -25.85
CA LEU A 14 -2.08 6.94 -26.20
C LEU A 14 -2.28 6.36 -27.60
N LYS A 15 -1.19 5.91 -28.21
CA LYS A 15 -1.25 5.15 -29.45
C LYS A 15 -1.67 3.71 -29.11
N GLY A 16 -2.67 3.18 -29.82
CA GLY A 16 -3.07 1.77 -29.74
C GLY A 16 -4.02 1.39 -28.59
N PRO A 17 -4.69 0.23 -28.69
CA PRO A 17 -5.42 -0.37 -27.58
C PRO A 17 -4.47 -0.75 -26.44
N ILE A 18 -4.86 -0.46 -25.20
CA ILE A 18 -4.09 -0.81 -24.01
C ILE A 18 -4.81 -1.94 -23.30
N ARG A 19 -4.12 -3.07 -23.11
CA ARG A 19 -4.64 -4.22 -22.34
C ARG A 19 -4.16 -4.23 -20.90
N THR A 20 -2.96 -3.72 -20.64
CA THR A 20 -2.33 -3.75 -19.32
C THR A 20 -1.53 -2.47 -19.08
N VAL A 21 -1.45 -2.06 -17.81
CA VAL A 21 -0.79 -0.83 -17.37
C VAL A 21 -0.26 -1.01 -15.95
N ALA A 22 0.86 -0.36 -15.64
CA ALA A 22 1.40 -0.26 -14.29
C ALA A 22 2.10 1.09 -14.10
N PHE A 23 2.07 1.59 -12.87
CA PHE A 23 2.85 2.74 -12.45
C PHE A 23 4.30 2.35 -12.18
N PHE A 24 5.20 3.26 -12.47
CA PHE A 24 6.51 3.26 -11.84
C PHE A 24 6.39 3.79 -10.41
N PRO A 25 7.29 3.37 -9.50
CA PRO A 25 7.33 3.83 -8.11
C PRO A 25 7.44 5.36 -7.96
N ASP A 26 8.04 6.03 -8.95
CA ASP A 26 8.15 7.49 -9.00
C ASP A 26 6.80 8.22 -9.15
N GLY A 27 5.71 7.52 -9.47
CA GLY A 27 4.37 8.08 -9.68
C GLY A 27 4.23 9.00 -10.89
N LYS A 28 5.32 9.21 -11.66
CA LYS A 28 5.41 10.10 -12.82
C LYS A 28 5.41 9.34 -14.12
N ARG A 29 5.82 8.07 -14.10
CA ARG A 29 5.86 7.22 -15.29
C ARG A 29 4.87 6.06 -15.19
N ILE A 30 4.40 5.63 -16.34
CA ILE A 30 3.62 4.39 -16.48
C ILE A 30 4.22 3.55 -17.60
N VAL A 31 4.06 2.24 -17.50
CA VAL A 31 4.27 1.33 -18.63
C VAL A 31 2.93 0.79 -19.10
N THR A 32 2.79 0.65 -20.42
CA THR A 32 1.57 0.12 -21.06
C THR A 32 1.92 -1.02 -22.00
N GLY A 33 1.02 -1.99 -22.09
CA GLY A 33 1.13 -3.13 -23.00
C GLY A 33 -0.19 -3.45 -23.70
N GLY A 34 -0.11 -4.27 -24.75
CA GLY A 34 -1.25 -4.65 -25.60
C GLY A 34 -1.27 -3.96 -26.97
N HIS A 35 -0.20 -3.23 -27.30
CA HIS A 35 -0.02 -2.59 -28.60
C HIS A 35 0.01 -3.64 -29.73
N PRO A 36 -0.61 -3.38 -30.89
CA PRO A 36 -0.65 -4.33 -32.01
C PRO A 36 0.72 -4.74 -32.55
N ASP A 37 1.74 -3.90 -32.34
CA ASP A 37 3.13 -4.14 -32.72
C ASP A 37 3.89 -5.05 -31.74
N GLY A 38 3.25 -5.51 -30.66
CA GLY A 38 3.90 -6.38 -29.67
C GLY A 38 4.80 -5.64 -28.69
N THR A 39 4.89 -4.31 -28.75
CA THR A 39 5.74 -3.53 -27.84
C THR A 39 5.06 -3.29 -26.49
N ALA A 40 5.86 -3.07 -25.46
CA ALA A 40 5.44 -2.30 -24.29
C ALA A 40 6.06 -0.89 -24.35
N ARG A 41 5.37 0.11 -23.81
CA ARG A 41 5.79 1.52 -23.94
C ARG A 41 5.74 2.22 -22.60
N ILE A 42 6.80 2.95 -22.28
CA ILE A 42 6.92 3.79 -21.09
C ILE A 42 6.46 5.21 -21.44
N TRP A 43 5.68 5.82 -20.56
CA TRP A 43 5.10 7.15 -20.75
C TRP A 43 5.40 8.02 -19.56
N ASN A 44 5.75 9.26 -19.83
CA ASN A 44 5.86 10.31 -18.85
C ASN A 44 4.49 11.00 -18.71
N LEU A 45 3.88 10.92 -17.53
CA LEU A 45 2.54 11.47 -17.28
C LEU A 45 2.50 13.00 -17.28
N ASP A 46 3.62 13.65 -16.96
CA ASP A 46 3.70 15.11 -16.94
C ASP A 46 3.61 15.69 -18.34
N THR A 47 4.34 15.10 -19.27
CA THR A 47 4.42 15.53 -20.68
C THR A 47 3.41 14.84 -21.60
N GLY A 48 2.88 13.68 -21.20
CA GLY A 48 2.01 12.85 -22.03
C GLY A 48 2.74 12.15 -23.18
N LYS A 49 4.08 12.10 -23.16
CA LYS A 49 4.90 11.55 -24.24
C LYS A 49 5.52 10.21 -23.85
N GLU A 50 5.79 9.39 -24.86
CA GLU A 50 6.59 8.18 -24.71
C GLU A 50 8.00 8.57 -24.25
N GLU A 51 8.52 7.85 -23.26
CA GLU A 51 9.86 8.05 -22.71
C GLU A 51 10.75 6.88 -23.13
N GLY A 52 11.77 7.17 -23.93
CA GLY A 52 12.68 6.15 -24.43
C GLY A 52 12.15 5.36 -25.63
N ASP A 53 12.90 4.30 -25.97
CA ASP A 53 12.52 3.39 -27.04
C ASP A 53 11.42 2.43 -26.57
N PRO A 54 10.50 1.99 -27.47
CA PRO A 54 9.58 0.91 -27.16
C PRO A 54 10.33 -0.33 -26.68
N LEU A 55 9.77 -1.01 -25.69
CA LEU A 55 10.24 -2.30 -25.20
C LEU A 55 9.89 -3.36 -26.26
N ASP A 56 10.74 -3.46 -27.28
CA ASP A 56 10.56 -4.31 -28.46
C ASP A 56 11.36 -5.62 -28.35
N GLY A 57 10.64 -6.74 -28.31
CA GLY A 57 11.21 -8.06 -28.03
C GLY A 57 10.17 -9.17 -28.03
N HIS A 58 8.90 -8.83 -27.84
CA HIS A 58 7.79 -9.75 -28.02
C HIS A 58 7.33 -9.78 -29.48
N SER A 59 7.08 -10.98 -30.02
CA SER A 59 6.57 -11.14 -31.39
C SER A 59 5.05 -11.12 -31.49
N ARG A 60 4.36 -11.00 -30.35
CA ARG A 60 2.90 -10.94 -30.21
C ARG A 60 2.52 -9.98 -29.08
N LEU A 61 1.22 -9.68 -28.96
CA LEU A 61 0.67 -8.78 -27.94
C LEU A 61 1.22 -9.08 -26.54
N VAL A 62 1.77 -8.05 -25.89
CA VAL A 62 2.01 -8.03 -24.44
C VAL A 62 0.68 -8.06 -23.71
N THR A 63 0.47 -9.07 -22.87
CA THR A 63 -0.79 -9.29 -22.16
C THR A 63 -0.73 -8.81 -20.72
N ASN A 64 0.46 -8.85 -20.10
CA ASN A 64 0.65 -8.49 -18.71
C ASN A 64 2.03 -7.82 -18.53
N LEU A 65 2.14 -7.01 -17.49
CA LEU A 65 3.37 -6.34 -17.11
C LEU A 65 3.41 -6.08 -15.60
N ALA A 66 4.62 -5.88 -15.07
CA ALA A 66 4.87 -5.37 -13.74
C ALA A 66 6.15 -4.54 -13.72
N VAL A 67 6.25 -3.62 -12.77
CA VAL A 67 7.42 -2.76 -12.56
C VAL A 67 8.03 -3.11 -11.21
N SER A 68 9.36 -3.15 -11.13
CA SER A 68 10.06 -3.33 -9.87
C SER A 68 9.81 -2.14 -8.92
N THR A 69 9.93 -2.37 -7.62
CA THR A 69 9.65 -1.34 -6.61
C THR A 69 10.68 -0.20 -6.58
N ASP A 70 11.86 -0.40 -7.18
CA ASP A 70 12.86 0.65 -7.41
C ASP A 70 12.70 1.33 -8.79
N GLY A 71 11.80 0.82 -9.65
CA GLY A 71 11.52 1.36 -10.98
C GLY A 71 12.64 1.12 -12.01
N SER A 72 13.64 0.30 -11.69
CA SER A 72 14.76 0.01 -12.57
C SER A 72 14.48 -1.12 -13.56
N GLU A 73 13.46 -1.95 -13.29
CA GLU A 73 13.13 -3.12 -14.10
C GLU A 73 11.63 -3.23 -14.40
N VAL A 74 11.33 -3.82 -15.56
CA VAL A 74 9.97 -4.14 -16.00
C VAL A 74 9.94 -5.60 -16.41
N VAL A 75 8.95 -6.36 -15.94
CA VAL A 75 8.68 -7.70 -16.47
C VAL A 75 7.48 -7.63 -17.40
N THR A 76 7.61 -8.22 -18.58
CA THR A 76 6.51 -8.34 -19.54
C THR A 76 6.29 -9.80 -19.88
N GLY A 77 5.04 -10.15 -20.17
CA GLY A 77 4.79 -11.37 -20.90
C GLY A 77 3.70 -11.24 -21.94
N GLY A 78 3.83 -12.06 -22.96
CA GLY A 78 3.07 -11.94 -24.19
C GLY A 78 2.49 -13.26 -24.67
N ARG A 79 1.62 -13.15 -25.68
CA ARG A 79 1.02 -14.30 -26.40
C ARG A 79 2.02 -15.10 -27.24
N ASP A 80 3.29 -14.70 -27.22
CA ASP A 80 4.42 -15.42 -27.82
C ASP A 80 5.05 -16.42 -26.85
N ARG A 81 4.47 -16.58 -25.63
CA ARG A 81 4.92 -17.47 -24.55
C ARG A 81 6.20 -17.04 -23.86
N LYS A 82 6.72 -15.86 -24.16
CA LYS A 82 7.93 -15.35 -23.53
C LYS A 82 7.58 -14.57 -22.28
N VAL A 83 8.45 -14.67 -21.28
CA VAL A 83 8.53 -13.72 -20.18
C VAL A 83 9.88 -13.01 -20.28
N LEU A 84 9.85 -11.70 -20.46
CA LEU A 84 11.03 -10.86 -20.65
C LEU A 84 11.23 -9.96 -19.44
N LEU A 85 12.47 -9.86 -18.96
CA LEU A 85 12.88 -8.88 -17.95
C LEU A 85 13.64 -7.77 -18.67
N TRP A 86 13.15 -6.55 -18.53
CA TRP A 86 13.72 -5.33 -19.07
C TRP A 86 14.43 -4.58 -17.96
N THR A 87 15.69 -4.24 -18.18
CA THR A 87 16.42 -3.26 -17.37
C THR A 87 16.29 -1.90 -18.04
N ILE A 88 15.75 -0.93 -17.31
CA ILE A 88 15.52 0.43 -17.77
C ILE A 88 16.73 1.28 -17.38
N HIS A 89 17.49 1.73 -18.37
CA HIS A 89 18.68 2.56 -18.15
C HIS A 89 18.31 4.04 -18.13
N SER A 90 19.18 4.85 -17.55
CA SER A 90 19.10 6.30 -17.70
C SER A 90 19.14 6.66 -19.19
N GLN A 91 18.35 7.67 -19.59
CA GLN A 91 18.14 8.12 -20.99
C GLN A 91 17.14 7.30 -21.83
N GLY A 92 16.34 6.43 -21.23
CA GLY A 92 15.21 5.77 -21.92
C GLY A 92 15.61 4.60 -22.82
N LYS A 93 16.87 4.16 -22.75
CA LYS A 93 17.29 2.90 -23.38
C LYS A 93 16.91 1.73 -22.47
N ALA A 94 16.32 0.69 -23.03
CA ALA A 94 16.05 -0.54 -22.31
C ALA A 94 16.85 -1.70 -22.91
N THR A 95 17.32 -2.60 -22.06
CA THR A 95 17.88 -3.89 -22.47
C THR A 95 17.04 -4.99 -21.88
N TYR A 96 16.87 -6.12 -22.57
CA TYR A 96 16.11 -7.24 -22.01
C TYR A 96 16.88 -8.55 -22.04
N LYS A 97 16.49 -9.43 -21.13
CA LYS A 97 16.79 -10.86 -21.19
C LYS A 97 15.49 -11.66 -21.10
N GLN A 98 15.44 -12.78 -21.81
CA GLN A 98 14.35 -13.73 -21.64
C GLN A 98 14.56 -14.51 -20.35
N LEU A 99 13.58 -14.47 -19.43
CA LEU A 99 13.63 -15.26 -18.20
C LEU A 99 13.36 -16.73 -18.49
N PHE A 100 12.28 -17.00 -19.23
CA PHE A 100 11.91 -18.33 -19.69
C PHE A 100 10.84 -18.24 -20.79
N SER A 101 10.59 -19.38 -21.43
CA SER A 101 9.42 -19.58 -22.29
C SER A 101 8.46 -20.52 -21.58
N ALA A 102 7.21 -20.11 -21.38
CA ALA A 102 6.20 -20.99 -20.84
C ALA A 102 5.89 -22.13 -21.82
N PRO A 103 5.60 -23.34 -21.34
CA PRO A 103 5.27 -24.48 -22.20
C PRO A 103 3.98 -24.23 -23.02
N HIS A 104 3.04 -23.49 -22.44
CA HIS A 104 1.74 -23.16 -23.04
C HIS A 104 1.57 -21.67 -23.32
N ASN A 105 0.50 -21.30 -24.04
CA ASN A 105 0.17 -19.91 -24.29
C ASN A 105 -0.11 -19.17 -22.97
N ILE A 106 0.63 -18.10 -22.69
CA ILE A 106 0.46 -17.30 -21.49
C ILE A 106 -0.73 -16.38 -21.70
N SER A 107 -1.84 -16.69 -21.04
CA SER A 107 -3.02 -15.83 -21.03
C SER A 107 -2.93 -14.81 -19.89
N PHE A 108 -2.38 -15.21 -18.75
CA PHE A 108 -2.33 -14.41 -17.53
C PHE A 108 -0.98 -14.56 -16.83
N LEU A 109 -0.54 -13.47 -16.21
CA LEU A 109 0.65 -13.43 -15.36
C LEU A 109 0.33 -12.73 -14.06
N ALA A 110 0.94 -13.21 -12.99
CA ALA A 110 0.98 -12.53 -11.72
C ALA A 110 2.42 -12.54 -11.19
N PHE A 111 2.75 -11.50 -10.43
CA PHE A 111 4.06 -11.29 -9.83
C PHE A 111 3.88 -11.06 -8.34
N ASN A 112 4.75 -11.63 -7.51
CA ASN A 112 4.86 -11.15 -6.13
C ASN A 112 5.69 -9.86 -6.15
N SER A 113 5.20 -8.81 -5.49
CA SER A 113 5.91 -7.52 -5.48
C SER A 113 6.99 -7.56 -4.39
N THR A 114 8.22 -7.93 -4.74
CA THR A 114 9.38 -7.77 -3.85
C THR A 114 10.41 -6.78 -4.42
N GLU A 115 11.34 -6.34 -3.55
CA GLU A 115 12.14 -5.10 -3.65
C GLU A 115 12.99 -4.91 -4.92
N ARG A 116 13.10 -5.92 -5.80
CA ARG A 116 13.99 -5.86 -6.97
C ARG A 116 13.49 -6.65 -8.17
N ILE A 117 13.26 -7.94 -7.99
CA ILE A 117 12.73 -8.87 -9.00
C ILE A 117 11.62 -9.66 -8.31
N PRO A 118 10.48 -9.97 -8.96
CA PRO A 118 9.53 -10.89 -8.39
C PRO A 118 10.20 -12.22 -8.09
N ASP A 119 10.34 -12.57 -6.81
CA ASP A 119 10.90 -13.86 -6.40
C ASP A 119 10.04 -15.03 -6.92
N ILE A 120 8.76 -14.75 -7.21
CA ILE A 120 7.77 -15.68 -7.69
C ILE A 120 6.99 -15.07 -8.86
N ILE A 121 6.98 -15.80 -9.97
CA ILE A 121 6.13 -15.51 -11.13
C ILE A 121 5.13 -16.65 -11.28
N ALA A 122 3.84 -16.32 -11.32
CA ALA A 122 2.80 -17.29 -11.69
C ALA A 122 2.35 -17.03 -13.12
N THR A 123 2.30 -18.07 -13.94
CA THR A 123 1.84 -18.01 -15.32
C THR A 123 0.68 -18.96 -15.53
N ALA A 124 -0.41 -18.51 -16.14
CA ALA A 124 -1.57 -19.37 -16.41
C ALA A 124 -1.91 -19.46 -17.90
N SER A 125 -2.18 -20.69 -18.31
CA SER A 125 -2.81 -21.05 -19.59
C SER A 125 -4.32 -20.95 -19.48
N SER A 126 -5.00 -20.64 -20.59
CA SER A 126 -6.47 -20.72 -20.65
C SER A 126 -7.00 -22.15 -20.44
N GLN A 127 -6.14 -23.17 -20.62
CA GLN A 127 -6.45 -24.58 -20.39
C GLN A 127 -6.33 -25.00 -18.91
N GLY A 128 -6.14 -24.06 -17.99
CA GLY A 128 -6.14 -24.32 -16.55
C GLY A 128 -4.81 -24.83 -15.97
N ILE A 129 -3.74 -24.84 -16.77
CA ILE A 129 -2.39 -25.10 -16.30
C ILE A 129 -1.80 -23.81 -15.74
N ILE A 130 -1.38 -23.84 -14.48
CA ILE A 130 -0.70 -22.75 -13.79
C ILE A 130 0.70 -23.21 -13.41
N ASP A 131 1.70 -22.49 -13.90
CA ASP A 131 3.10 -22.72 -13.59
C ASP A 131 3.61 -21.62 -12.65
N ILE A 132 4.18 -22.02 -11.51
CA ILE A 132 4.80 -21.15 -10.51
C ILE A 132 6.32 -21.27 -10.64
N TRP A 133 6.95 -20.14 -10.92
CA TRP A 133 8.37 -20.01 -11.18
C TRP A 133 9.03 -19.26 -10.03
N LYS A 134 10.02 -19.87 -9.39
CA LYS A 134 10.85 -19.20 -8.39
C LYS A 134 12.11 -18.64 -9.05
N LEU A 135 12.41 -17.36 -8.82
CA LEU A 135 13.56 -16.69 -9.40
C LEU A 135 14.78 -16.70 -8.44
N PRO A 136 16.02 -16.67 -8.98
CA PRO A 136 16.36 -16.76 -10.40
C PRO A 136 16.11 -18.17 -10.95
N VAL A 137 15.57 -18.28 -12.17
CA VAL A 137 15.49 -19.58 -12.86
C VAL A 137 16.92 -20.08 -13.07
N VAL A 138 17.31 -21.13 -12.36
CA VAL A 138 18.63 -21.75 -12.54
C VAL A 138 18.65 -22.34 -13.95
N VAL A 139 19.68 -21.99 -14.74
CA VAL A 139 19.84 -22.48 -16.11
C VAL A 139 19.96 -24.00 -16.07
N GLY A 140 18.89 -24.68 -16.49
CA GLY A 140 18.71 -26.14 -16.44
C GLY A 140 17.23 -26.49 -16.59
N PRO A 141 16.85 -27.78 -16.61
CA PRO A 141 15.45 -28.20 -16.65
C PRO A 141 14.79 -28.05 -15.27
N THR A 142 14.75 -26.82 -14.73
CA THR A 142 13.92 -26.53 -13.56
C THR A 142 12.47 -26.50 -14.03
N ARG A 143 11.72 -27.56 -13.72
CA ARG A 143 10.27 -27.57 -13.95
C ARG A 143 9.62 -26.63 -12.92
N PRO A 144 8.73 -25.72 -13.36
CA PRO A 144 7.97 -24.91 -12.42
C PRO A 144 7.12 -25.80 -11.51
N ASN A 145 6.78 -25.32 -10.31
CA ASN A 145 5.75 -25.97 -9.51
C ASN A 145 4.41 -25.76 -10.24
N GLN A 146 3.68 -26.85 -10.50
CA GLN A 146 2.52 -26.80 -11.37
C GLN A 146 1.25 -27.07 -10.59
N ILE A 147 0.27 -26.17 -10.74
CA ILE A 147 -1.09 -26.35 -10.28
C ILE A 147 -1.95 -26.58 -11.52
N ALA A 148 -2.58 -27.76 -11.60
CA ALA A 148 -3.46 -28.12 -12.71
C ALA A 148 -4.92 -28.02 -12.27
N ILE A 149 -5.68 -27.15 -12.95
CA ILE A 149 -7.13 -27.04 -12.83
C ILE A 149 -7.72 -27.61 -14.11
N THR A 150 -8.27 -28.82 -14.04
CA THR A 150 -8.67 -29.61 -15.23
C THR A 150 -10.16 -29.59 -15.51
N ASP A 151 -10.97 -29.17 -14.54
CA ASP A 151 -12.43 -29.17 -14.59
C ASP A 151 -13.01 -27.86 -15.15
N THR A 152 -12.18 -26.83 -15.32
CA THR A 152 -12.64 -25.49 -15.75
C THR A 152 -11.54 -24.68 -16.43
N THR A 153 -11.92 -23.54 -17.02
CA THR A 153 -10.97 -22.61 -17.62
C THR A 153 -10.51 -21.57 -16.62
N VAL A 154 -9.24 -21.17 -16.68
CA VAL A 154 -8.72 -20.07 -15.87
C VAL A 154 -8.90 -18.76 -16.64
N THR A 155 -9.50 -17.76 -15.98
CA THR A 155 -9.82 -16.46 -16.57
C THR A 155 -9.02 -15.30 -15.97
N SER A 156 -8.37 -15.51 -14.82
CA SER A 156 -7.42 -14.56 -14.23
C SER A 156 -6.63 -15.22 -13.08
N ILE A 157 -5.42 -14.74 -12.81
CA ILE A 157 -4.63 -15.09 -11.61
C ILE A 157 -4.10 -13.83 -10.93
N ARG A 158 -3.94 -13.87 -9.60
CA ARG A 158 -3.33 -12.80 -8.79
C ARG A 158 -2.49 -13.41 -7.67
N LEU A 159 -1.33 -12.82 -7.42
CA LEU A 159 -0.50 -13.14 -6.26
C LEU A 159 -0.75 -12.11 -5.16
N SER A 160 -0.73 -12.54 -3.91
CA SER A 160 -0.72 -11.64 -2.76
C SER A 160 0.59 -10.85 -2.72
N THR A 161 0.54 -9.67 -2.12
CA THR A 161 1.72 -8.82 -1.90
C THR A 161 2.20 -8.87 -0.45
N GLY A 162 1.59 -9.71 0.39
CA GLY A 162 1.89 -9.87 1.81
C GLY A 162 2.08 -11.34 2.17
N SER A 163 2.39 -11.61 3.43
CA SER A 163 2.49 -12.98 3.96
C SER A 163 1.13 -13.46 4.46
N PRO A 164 0.66 -14.66 4.08
CA PRO A 164 1.34 -15.66 3.25
C PRO A 164 1.32 -15.35 1.74
N ASP A 165 2.30 -15.90 1.01
CA ASP A 165 2.30 -15.90 -0.46
C ASP A 165 1.16 -16.79 -0.96
N LEU A 166 0.05 -16.15 -1.35
CA LEU A 166 -1.16 -16.79 -1.83
C LEU A 166 -1.34 -16.49 -3.31
N LEU A 167 -1.93 -17.47 -4.00
CA LEU A 167 -2.35 -17.36 -5.39
C LEU A 167 -3.88 -17.47 -5.45
N ALA A 168 -4.54 -16.39 -5.87
CA ALA A 168 -5.95 -16.42 -6.21
C ALA A 168 -6.12 -16.71 -7.71
N VAL A 169 -6.98 -17.68 -8.01
CA VAL A 169 -7.29 -18.14 -9.37
C VAL A 169 -8.78 -17.97 -9.63
N VAL A 170 -9.12 -17.19 -10.65
CA VAL A 170 -10.50 -17.02 -11.10
C VAL A 170 -10.81 -18.04 -12.18
N CYS A 171 -11.88 -18.80 -11.97
CA CYS A 171 -12.34 -19.86 -12.85
C CYS A 171 -13.54 -19.41 -13.70
N GLY A 172 -13.69 -19.99 -14.89
CA GLY A 172 -14.77 -19.68 -15.83
C GLY A 172 -16.17 -20.08 -15.34
N ASP A 173 -16.24 -20.98 -14.36
CA ASP A 173 -17.47 -21.46 -13.72
C ASP A 173 -17.91 -20.62 -12.51
N ARG A 174 -17.29 -19.45 -12.31
CA ARG A 174 -17.55 -18.47 -11.23
C ARG A 174 -16.93 -18.84 -9.88
N ARG A 175 -16.03 -19.82 -9.81
CA ARG A 175 -15.24 -20.08 -8.60
C ARG A 175 -14.02 -19.17 -8.53
N VAL A 176 -13.62 -18.84 -7.31
CA VAL A 176 -12.31 -18.27 -7.02
C VAL A 176 -11.60 -19.21 -6.07
N LEU A 177 -10.49 -19.78 -6.51
CA LEU A 177 -9.69 -20.72 -5.74
C LEU A 177 -8.46 -20.01 -5.19
N VAL A 178 -8.16 -20.21 -3.91
CA VAL A 178 -6.96 -19.66 -3.26
C VAL A 178 -6.01 -20.80 -2.95
N PHE A 179 -4.77 -20.68 -3.38
CA PHE A 179 -3.71 -21.67 -3.20
C PHE A 179 -2.56 -21.09 -2.40
N ASP A 180 -1.92 -21.96 -1.62
CA ASP A 180 -0.59 -21.68 -1.09
C ASP A 180 0.43 -21.78 -2.22
N VAL A 181 1.23 -20.75 -2.41
CA VAL A 181 2.20 -20.70 -3.51
C VAL A 181 3.34 -21.71 -3.31
N HIS A 182 3.70 -22.02 -2.07
CA HIS A 182 4.83 -22.87 -1.74
C HIS A 182 4.47 -24.34 -1.79
N SER A 183 3.37 -24.73 -1.14
CA SER A 183 2.93 -26.13 -1.15
C SER A 183 2.14 -26.50 -2.40
N GLY A 184 1.50 -25.52 -3.04
CA GLY A 184 0.55 -25.78 -4.14
C GLY A 184 -0.81 -26.26 -3.65
N ASP A 185 -1.02 -26.35 -2.34
CA ASP A 185 -2.28 -26.83 -1.77
C ASP A 185 -3.38 -25.78 -1.90
N ARG A 186 -4.59 -26.24 -2.19
CA ARG A 186 -5.78 -25.39 -2.15
C ARG A 186 -6.10 -25.04 -0.69
N ARG A 187 -6.09 -23.74 -0.38
CA ARG A 187 -6.40 -23.18 0.94
C ARG A 187 -7.87 -22.89 1.12
N ALA A 188 -8.49 -22.26 0.13
CA ALA A 188 -9.89 -21.84 0.19
C ALA A 188 -10.56 -21.81 -1.18
N GLU A 189 -11.89 -21.81 -1.17
CA GLU A 189 -12.72 -21.50 -2.31
C GLU A 189 -13.62 -20.30 -1.95
N LEU A 190 -13.29 -19.11 -2.45
CA LEU A 190 -14.07 -17.90 -2.21
C LEU A 190 -15.34 -18.01 -3.05
N GLY A 191 -16.48 -18.06 -2.39
CA GLY A 191 -17.68 -18.65 -3.00
C GLY A 191 -18.83 -17.69 -3.26
N GLY A 192 -19.94 -18.29 -3.72
CA GLY A 192 -21.27 -17.70 -3.81
C GLY A 192 -21.54 -16.74 -4.98
N TYR A 193 -20.61 -16.54 -5.90
CA TYR A 193 -20.81 -15.60 -7.01
C TYR A 193 -21.93 -16.07 -7.95
N SER A 194 -23.02 -15.30 -8.02
CA SER A 194 -24.12 -15.59 -8.93
C SER A 194 -23.77 -15.33 -10.40
N ALA A 195 -22.69 -14.59 -10.66
CA ALA A 195 -22.24 -14.20 -11.98
C ALA A 195 -20.72 -14.36 -12.16
N THR A 196 -20.26 -14.27 -13.42
CA THR A 196 -18.85 -14.34 -13.79
C THR A 196 -18.04 -13.25 -13.12
N ILE A 197 -16.94 -13.64 -12.48
CA ILE A 197 -15.96 -12.72 -11.92
C ILE A 197 -15.17 -12.10 -13.07
N MET A 198 -15.14 -10.77 -13.13
CA MET A 198 -14.48 -10.02 -14.20
C MET A 198 -13.07 -9.57 -13.82
N SER A 199 -12.86 -9.24 -12.55
CA SER A 199 -11.58 -8.83 -12.00
C SER A 199 -11.51 -9.13 -10.51
N LEU A 200 -10.30 -9.41 -10.04
CA LEU A 200 -9.97 -9.73 -8.65
C LEU A 200 -8.62 -9.14 -8.27
N MET A 201 -8.44 -8.82 -6.99
CA MET A 201 -7.14 -8.49 -6.40
C MET A 201 -7.10 -8.72 -4.89
N PHE A 202 -5.92 -9.02 -4.36
CA PHE A 202 -5.67 -8.95 -2.92
C PHE A 202 -5.63 -7.48 -2.48
N LEU A 203 -6.22 -7.17 -1.32
CA LEU A 203 -6.12 -5.86 -0.72
C LEU A 203 -4.76 -5.70 -0.03
N PRO A 204 -4.04 -4.59 -0.25
CA PRO A 204 -2.77 -4.34 0.44
C PRO A 204 -2.92 -4.38 1.96
N ASN A 205 -1.97 -5.01 2.64
CA ASN A 205 -1.91 -5.11 4.12
C ASN A 205 -3.19 -5.67 4.76
N SER A 206 -3.87 -6.59 4.07
CA SER A 206 -5.14 -7.15 4.51
C SER A 206 -5.23 -8.63 4.16
N THR A 207 -5.97 -9.40 4.94
CA THR A 207 -6.34 -10.80 4.67
C THR A 207 -7.58 -10.90 3.77
N ARG A 208 -7.82 -9.88 2.94
CA ARG A 208 -9.06 -9.73 2.19
C ARG A 208 -8.80 -9.55 0.70
N VAL A 209 -9.76 -9.97 -0.09
CA VAL A 209 -9.74 -9.94 -1.55
C VAL A 209 -10.92 -9.11 -2.04
N ALA A 210 -10.66 -8.20 -2.97
CA ALA A 210 -11.70 -7.47 -3.66
C ALA A 210 -11.98 -8.12 -5.02
N SER A 211 -13.25 -8.28 -5.34
CA SER A 211 -13.69 -8.95 -6.57
C SER A 211 -14.88 -8.24 -7.19
N THR A 212 -15.06 -8.45 -8.50
CA THR A 212 -16.17 -7.87 -9.26
C THR A 212 -16.91 -8.98 -9.98
N ALA A 213 -18.23 -9.05 -9.78
CA ALA A 213 -19.08 -10.01 -10.48
C ALA A 213 -20.30 -9.30 -11.07
N HIS A 214 -20.38 -9.33 -12.39
CA HIS A 214 -21.36 -8.56 -13.17
C HIS A 214 -21.37 -7.07 -12.78
N ARG A 215 -22.42 -6.58 -12.10
CA ARG A 215 -22.61 -5.18 -11.70
C ARG A 215 -22.08 -4.88 -10.30
N LYS A 216 -21.72 -5.91 -9.53
CA LYS A 216 -21.47 -5.80 -8.09
C LYS A 216 -19.98 -5.87 -7.78
N VAL A 217 -19.60 -5.14 -6.72
CA VAL A 217 -18.25 -5.13 -6.17
C VAL A 217 -18.32 -5.72 -4.77
N TYR A 218 -17.46 -6.71 -4.52
CA TYR A 218 -17.41 -7.47 -3.28
C TYR A 218 -16.04 -7.37 -2.63
N VAL A 219 -16.03 -7.53 -1.31
CA VAL A 219 -14.81 -7.80 -0.56
C VAL A 219 -15.06 -9.00 0.35
N THR A 220 -14.19 -10.00 0.25
CA THR A 220 -14.31 -11.28 0.95
C THR A 220 -13.01 -11.57 1.69
N ASP A 221 -13.09 -12.27 2.83
CA ASP A 221 -11.88 -12.77 3.50
C ASP A 221 -11.19 -13.82 2.63
N GLU A 222 -9.87 -13.81 2.55
CA GLU A 222 -9.09 -14.72 1.71
C GLU A 222 -9.15 -16.19 2.17
N GLN A 223 -9.62 -16.43 3.40
CA GLN A 223 -9.82 -17.76 3.98
C GLN A 223 -11.29 -18.18 4.05
N ASP A 224 -12.23 -17.35 3.57
CA ASP A 224 -13.66 -17.69 3.59
C ASP A 224 -13.96 -18.85 2.63
N ASN A 225 -14.41 -19.97 3.18
CA ASN A 225 -14.87 -21.13 2.43
C ASN A 225 -16.34 -20.98 2.05
N ALA A 226 -16.59 -20.08 1.11
CA ALA A 226 -17.84 -19.94 0.37
C ALA A 226 -19.08 -19.50 1.15
N SER A 227 -18.93 -18.84 2.31
CA SER A 227 -20.08 -18.54 3.17
C SER A 227 -20.63 -17.11 3.03
N THR A 228 -19.82 -16.07 2.77
CA THR A 228 -20.33 -14.68 2.66
C THR A 228 -19.46 -13.75 1.80
N ASN A 229 -20.00 -13.29 0.66
CA ASN A 229 -19.42 -12.14 -0.06
C ASN A 229 -20.02 -10.84 0.43
N GLU A 230 -19.20 -9.94 0.94
CA GLU A 230 -19.70 -8.64 1.37
C GLU A 230 -19.78 -7.66 0.20
N GLN A 231 -21.00 -7.28 -0.21
CA GLN A 231 -21.18 -6.27 -1.26
C GLN A 231 -20.81 -4.88 -0.72
N ILE A 232 -19.86 -4.21 -1.38
CA ILE A 232 -19.43 -2.84 -1.04
C ILE A 232 -20.08 -1.81 -1.98
N GLY A 233 -20.37 -2.20 -3.22
CA GLY A 233 -20.89 -1.27 -4.22
C GLY A 233 -21.57 -1.95 -5.40
N GLU A 234 -22.23 -1.14 -6.22
CA GLU A 234 -22.91 -1.57 -7.45
C GLU A 234 -22.75 -0.52 -8.55
N HIS A 235 -22.61 -0.99 -9.79
CA HIS A 235 -22.62 -0.20 -11.03
C HIS A 235 -23.93 -0.45 -11.80
N SER A 236 -24.27 0.49 -12.69
CA SER A 236 -25.44 0.31 -13.57
C SER A 236 -25.21 -0.71 -14.69
N GLN A 237 -23.94 -1.00 -15.01
CA GLN A 237 -23.53 -2.00 -16.00
C GLN A 237 -22.32 -2.80 -15.53
N THR A 238 -21.89 -3.78 -16.32
CA THR A 238 -20.83 -4.72 -15.96
C THR A 238 -19.54 -4.00 -15.57
N VAL A 239 -19.02 -4.33 -14.39
CA VAL A 239 -17.73 -3.87 -13.86
C VAL A 239 -16.62 -4.74 -14.47
N LYS A 240 -15.56 -4.10 -14.96
CA LYS A 240 -14.47 -4.78 -15.69
C LYS A 240 -13.10 -4.62 -15.04
N ALA A 241 -12.91 -3.55 -14.29
CA ALA A 241 -11.66 -3.23 -13.64
C ALA A 241 -11.91 -2.90 -12.17
N ILE A 242 -10.96 -3.32 -11.33
CA ILE A 242 -10.90 -2.96 -9.92
C ILE A 242 -9.44 -2.62 -9.57
N ALA A 243 -9.26 -1.67 -8.66
CA ALA A 243 -7.99 -1.31 -8.08
C ALA A 243 -8.17 -1.01 -6.60
N ALA A 244 -7.15 -1.27 -5.80
CA ALA A 244 -7.11 -0.93 -4.39
C ALA A 244 -6.08 0.18 -4.19
N HIS A 245 -6.41 1.09 -3.29
CA HIS A 245 -5.49 2.09 -2.82
C HIS A 245 -4.33 1.42 -2.06
N PRO A 246 -3.06 1.89 -2.20
CA PRO A 246 -1.90 1.28 -1.52
C PRO A 246 -2.05 1.17 0.01
N GLY A 247 -2.77 2.11 0.62
CA GLY A 247 -3.11 2.08 2.05
C GLY A 247 -4.24 1.10 2.46
N GLY A 248 -4.78 0.29 1.54
CA GLY A 248 -5.68 -0.83 1.85
C GLY A 248 -7.14 -0.49 2.17
N GLY A 249 -7.47 0.74 2.59
CA GLY A 249 -8.82 1.11 3.03
C GLY A 249 -9.83 1.50 1.93
N ILE A 250 -9.37 1.67 0.69
CA ILE A 250 -10.18 2.22 -0.41
C ILE A 250 -10.06 1.32 -1.65
N ILE A 251 -11.18 1.16 -2.37
CA ILE A 251 -11.21 0.51 -3.67
C ILE A 251 -11.83 1.42 -4.74
N ALA A 252 -11.34 1.31 -5.96
CA ALA A 252 -11.92 1.91 -7.15
C ALA A 252 -12.37 0.80 -8.11
N ALA A 253 -13.55 0.95 -8.72
CA ALA A 253 -14.04 0.03 -9.74
C ALA A 253 -14.72 0.77 -10.88
N GLY A 254 -14.74 0.15 -12.06
CA GLY A 254 -15.32 0.74 -13.25
C GLY A 254 -15.51 -0.27 -14.37
N GLY A 255 -16.40 0.05 -15.30
CA GLY A 255 -16.68 -0.83 -16.43
C GLY A 255 -17.50 -0.18 -17.53
N ASP A 256 -18.53 -0.88 -17.99
CA ASP A 256 -19.29 -0.50 -19.20
C ASP A 256 -20.15 0.75 -19.03
N ASP A 257 -20.49 1.10 -17.78
CA ASP A 257 -21.19 2.35 -17.46
C ASP A 257 -20.32 3.61 -17.62
N LYS A 258 -19.02 3.40 -17.91
CA LYS A 258 -18.03 4.43 -18.21
C LYS A 258 -17.73 5.34 -17.03
N ILE A 259 -18.03 4.92 -15.81
CA ILE A 259 -17.77 5.69 -14.59
C ILE A 259 -16.81 4.87 -13.73
N VAL A 260 -15.81 5.53 -13.15
CA VAL A 260 -15.06 4.95 -12.04
C VAL A 260 -15.72 5.41 -10.75
N ARG A 261 -16.09 4.47 -9.88
CA ARG A 261 -16.57 4.75 -8.53
C ARG A 261 -15.52 4.31 -7.52
N VAL A 262 -15.49 4.99 -6.40
CA VAL A 262 -14.53 4.75 -5.32
C VAL A 262 -15.29 4.61 -4.01
N TRP A 263 -14.95 3.58 -3.24
CA TRP A 263 -15.58 3.27 -1.96
C TRP A 263 -14.56 3.15 -0.85
N ASP A 264 -14.98 3.58 0.33
CA ASP A 264 -14.36 3.23 1.59
C ASP A 264 -14.83 1.83 2.00
N ILE A 265 -13.88 0.92 2.22
CA ILE A 265 -14.17 -0.49 2.49
C ILE A 265 -14.77 -0.69 3.88
N GLN A 266 -14.27 0.06 4.88
CA GLN A 266 -14.67 -0.07 6.27
C GLN A 266 -16.10 0.43 6.48
N ASN A 267 -16.39 1.62 5.94
CA ASN A 267 -17.67 2.30 6.09
C ASN A 267 -18.71 1.84 5.05
N ARG A 268 -18.27 1.16 3.98
CA ARG A 268 -19.13 0.71 2.86
C ARG A 268 -19.87 1.86 2.19
N VAL A 269 -19.20 3.00 2.05
CA VAL A 269 -19.78 4.22 1.46
C VAL A 269 -19.02 4.57 0.19
N GLU A 270 -19.76 4.96 -0.85
CA GLU A 270 -19.18 5.59 -2.03
C GLU A 270 -18.67 6.99 -1.65
N ILE A 271 -17.37 7.23 -1.82
CA ILE A 271 -16.71 8.48 -1.43
C ILE A 271 -16.48 9.40 -2.63
N GLY A 272 -16.50 8.86 -3.84
CA GLY A 272 -16.45 9.67 -5.04
C GLY A 272 -16.56 8.87 -6.32
N TYR A 273 -16.71 9.60 -7.43
CA TYR A 273 -16.82 9.02 -8.77
C TYR A 273 -16.21 9.94 -9.82
N THR A 274 -15.86 9.40 -10.98
CA THR A 274 -15.43 10.22 -12.13
C THR A 274 -16.63 10.63 -12.98
N PRO A 275 -16.57 11.78 -13.66
CA PRO A 275 -17.43 12.05 -14.80
C PRO A 275 -17.41 10.91 -15.82
N LYS A 276 -18.47 10.82 -16.62
CA LYS A 276 -18.62 9.74 -17.60
C LYS A 276 -17.52 9.80 -18.64
N HIS A 277 -16.76 8.72 -18.75
CA HIS A 277 -15.73 8.54 -19.76
C HIS A 277 -16.34 8.36 -21.16
N PRO A 278 -15.59 8.66 -22.23
CA PRO A 278 -16.07 8.47 -23.61
C PRO A 278 -16.35 6.99 -23.94
N GLY A 279 -15.61 6.07 -23.32
CA GLY A 279 -15.75 4.62 -23.51
C GLY A 279 -15.77 3.84 -22.19
N ALA A 280 -16.08 2.55 -22.30
CA ALA A 280 -16.06 1.62 -21.17
C ALA A 280 -14.67 1.59 -20.51
N ILE A 281 -14.64 1.54 -19.18
CA ILE A 281 -13.40 1.44 -18.41
C ILE A 281 -12.85 0.02 -18.58
N THR A 282 -11.56 -0.06 -18.91
CA THR A 282 -10.86 -1.33 -19.14
C THR A 282 -9.78 -1.59 -18.10
N ASN A 283 -9.19 -0.55 -17.52
CA ASN A 283 -8.20 -0.66 -16.45
C ASN A 283 -8.31 0.53 -15.50
N ILE A 284 -8.01 0.29 -14.24
CA ILE A 284 -7.89 1.29 -13.18
C ILE A 284 -6.66 0.91 -12.37
N ILE A 285 -5.84 1.88 -12.02
CA ILE A 285 -4.70 1.71 -11.11
C ILE A 285 -4.56 2.95 -10.23
N PHE A 286 -4.16 2.77 -8.98
CA PHE A 286 -3.76 3.87 -8.09
C PHE A 286 -2.28 4.16 -8.29
N SER A 287 -1.88 5.43 -8.12
CA SER A 287 -0.47 5.78 -8.00
C SER A 287 0.12 5.17 -6.71
N PRO A 288 1.44 4.91 -6.67
CA PRO A 288 2.10 4.35 -5.49
C PRO A 288 1.94 5.23 -4.24
N ASP A 289 1.90 6.56 -4.43
CA ASP A 289 1.66 7.55 -3.38
C ASP A 289 0.19 7.62 -2.92
N GLY A 290 -0.73 6.90 -3.59
CA GLY A 290 -2.16 6.90 -3.28
C GLY A 290 -2.93 8.15 -3.69
N THR A 291 -2.26 9.19 -4.18
CA THR A 291 -2.87 10.51 -4.44
C THR A 291 -3.64 10.58 -5.75
N LYS A 292 -3.39 9.65 -6.69
CA LYS A 292 -3.95 9.68 -8.04
C LYS A 292 -4.61 8.35 -8.38
N VAL A 293 -5.69 8.44 -9.15
CA VAL A 293 -6.29 7.31 -9.86
C VAL A 293 -6.08 7.52 -11.35
N LEU A 294 -5.58 6.48 -12.00
CA LEU A 294 -5.49 6.44 -13.45
C LEU A 294 -6.53 5.47 -13.97
N SER A 295 -7.38 5.94 -14.86
CA SER A 295 -8.37 5.10 -15.54
C SER A 295 -8.19 5.11 -17.04
N ILE A 296 -8.32 3.93 -17.62
CA ILE A 296 -8.16 3.70 -19.05
C ILE A 296 -9.51 3.32 -19.63
N SER A 297 -9.91 4.02 -20.68
CA SER A 297 -11.18 3.81 -21.38
C SER A 297 -10.97 3.25 -22.79
N LYS A 298 -11.95 2.45 -23.24
CA LYS A 298 -12.06 1.96 -24.62
C LYS A 298 -12.07 3.17 -25.57
N GLY A 299 -11.04 3.32 -26.40
CA GLY A 299 -10.81 4.52 -27.21
C GLY A 299 -9.44 5.18 -27.03
N LYS A 300 -8.49 4.48 -26.39
CA LYS A 300 -7.07 4.89 -26.25
C LYS A 300 -6.85 6.13 -25.37
N ARG A 301 -7.81 6.46 -24.51
CA ARG A 301 -7.71 7.61 -23.59
C ARG A 301 -7.42 7.14 -22.18
N ILE A 302 -6.32 7.64 -21.65
CA ILE A 302 -6.00 7.59 -20.22
C ILE A 302 -6.45 8.91 -19.61
N HIS A 303 -7.14 8.82 -18.49
CA HIS A 303 -7.43 9.97 -17.65
C HIS A 303 -6.75 9.77 -16.31
N LEU A 304 -6.06 10.80 -15.87
CA LEU A 304 -5.45 10.90 -14.57
C LEU A 304 -6.33 11.82 -13.71
N TRP A 305 -6.73 11.31 -12.57
CA TRP A 305 -7.62 11.94 -11.61
C TRP A 305 -6.86 12.15 -10.32
N ILE A 306 -7.01 13.32 -9.70
CA ILE A 306 -6.49 13.50 -8.34
C ILE A 306 -7.60 13.10 -7.37
N LEU A 307 -7.20 12.38 -6.32
CA LEU A 307 -8.04 12.07 -5.18
C LEU A 307 -7.98 13.20 -4.14
N ASP A 308 -7.99 14.45 -4.59
CA ASP A 308 -7.91 15.63 -3.72
C ASP A 308 -9.18 15.70 -2.88
N GLY A 309 -9.02 15.83 -1.57
CA GLY A 309 -10.13 16.01 -0.63
C GLY A 309 -10.79 14.73 -0.13
N ILE A 310 -10.29 13.53 -0.49
CA ILE A 310 -10.57 12.33 0.30
C ILE A 310 -9.60 12.34 1.49
N ASN A 311 -9.91 13.14 2.52
CA ASN A 311 -9.22 13.04 3.79
C ASN A 311 -9.56 11.67 4.41
N ILE A 312 -8.76 10.65 4.09
CA ILE A 312 -8.86 9.30 4.67
C ILE A 312 -8.79 9.39 6.21
N GLU A 313 -8.07 10.40 6.73
CA GLU A 313 -7.99 10.67 8.17
C GLU A 313 -9.23 11.37 8.75
N GLU A 314 -9.93 12.27 8.04
CA GLU A 314 -11.15 12.89 8.57
C GLU A 314 -12.35 11.93 8.54
N ASN A 315 -12.46 11.07 7.53
CA ASN A 315 -13.49 10.02 7.53
C ASN A 315 -13.24 8.95 8.61
N ARG A 316 -11.99 8.73 9.02
CA ARG A 316 -11.67 7.93 10.22
C ARG A 316 -11.98 8.64 11.53
N ARG A 317 -11.96 9.98 11.56
CA ARG A 317 -12.34 10.80 12.72
C ARG A 317 -13.86 11.04 12.82
N ALA A 318 -14.60 10.90 11.71
CA ALA A 318 -16.04 11.20 11.64
C ALA A 318 -16.96 10.07 12.13
N SER A 319 -16.44 8.89 12.45
CA SER A 319 -17.18 7.82 13.12
C SER A 319 -16.78 7.75 14.60
N PRO A 320 -17.64 8.17 15.56
CA PRO A 320 -17.45 7.87 16.96
C PRO A 320 -17.92 6.44 17.20
N THR A 321 -17.11 5.46 16.77
CA THR A 321 -17.22 4.10 17.29
C THR A 321 -16.03 3.88 18.19
N THR A 322 -16.26 4.13 19.47
CA THR A 322 -15.47 3.66 20.59
C THR A 322 -15.50 2.13 20.60
N ASP A 323 -14.67 1.51 19.77
CA ASP A 323 -14.20 0.15 19.98
C ASP A 323 -12.81 0.03 19.36
N ASP A 324 -11.82 0.51 20.11
CA ASP A 324 -10.42 0.59 19.71
C ASP A 324 -9.68 -0.59 20.35
N SER A 325 -9.99 -1.79 19.84
CA SER A 325 -9.25 -3.02 20.14
C SER A 325 -7.91 -3.11 19.39
N ARG A 326 -7.50 -2.03 18.70
CA ARG A 326 -6.23 -1.97 17.97
C ARG A 326 -5.08 -1.79 18.94
N THR A 327 -4.04 -2.61 18.78
CA THR A 327 -2.86 -2.46 19.62
C THR A 327 -2.10 -1.19 19.19
N PRO A 328 -1.40 -0.50 20.12
CA PRO A 328 -0.58 0.65 19.78
C PRO A 328 0.50 0.37 18.70
N SER A 329 0.90 -0.90 18.53
CA SER A 329 1.84 -1.36 17.49
C SER A 329 1.26 -1.26 16.08
N ASP A 330 -0.04 -1.52 15.92
CA ASP A 330 -0.74 -1.52 14.62
C ASP A 330 -0.71 -0.14 13.95
N ARG A 331 -0.65 0.93 14.75
CA ARG A 331 -0.63 2.32 14.27
C ARG A 331 0.71 2.75 13.70
N LEU A 332 1.82 2.30 14.29
CA LEU A 332 3.14 2.49 13.70
C LEU A 332 3.29 1.66 12.43
N GLY A 333 2.78 0.42 12.44
CA GLY A 333 2.71 -0.42 11.24
C GLY A 333 1.98 0.26 10.09
N GLU A 334 0.90 0.98 10.39
CA GLU A 334 0.18 1.77 9.39
C GLU A 334 1.02 2.94 8.83
N PHE A 335 1.69 3.72 9.68
CA PHE A 335 2.55 4.82 9.22
C PHE A 335 3.61 4.31 8.23
N PHE A 336 4.33 3.25 8.60
CA PHE A 336 5.36 2.68 7.73
C PHE A 336 4.76 1.98 6.50
N GLY A 337 3.57 1.42 6.62
CA GLY A 337 2.79 0.84 5.52
C GLY A 337 2.37 1.84 4.44
N ARG A 338 2.48 3.15 4.69
CA ARG A 338 2.29 4.21 3.67
C ARG A 338 3.45 4.28 2.68
N TYR A 339 4.59 3.64 2.97
CA TYR A 339 5.79 3.68 2.14
C TYR A 339 6.17 2.30 1.59
N PRO A 340 5.29 1.60 0.84
CA PRO A 340 5.68 0.35 0.20
C PRO A 340 6.83 0.63 -0.80
N PRO A 341 7.93 -0.16 -0.78
CA PRO A 341 8.09 -1.49 -0.19
C PRO A 341 8.82 -1.56 1.16
N PHE A 342 8.92 -0.46 1.92
CA PHE A 342 9.64 -0.42 3.20
C PHE A 342 9.09 -1.45 4.20
N ARG A 343 9.87 -2.50 4.49
CA ARG A 343 9.51 -3.54 5.47
C ARG A 343 9.78 -3.06 6.90
N TYR A 344 8.75 -2.53 7.54
CA TYR A 344 8.81 -2.17 8.96
C TYR A 344 9.11 -3.37 9.84
N ASN A 345 10.16 -3.26 10.67
CA ASN A 345 10.44 -4.21 11.73
C ASN A 345 9.82 -3.72 13.05
N PRO A 346 8.71 -4.31 13.54
CA PRO A 346 8.04 -3.88 14.77
C PRO A 346 8.87 -4.16 16.03
N GLU A 347 9.86 -5.04 15.96
CA GLU A 347 10.78 -5.36 17.07
C GLU A 347 11.94 -4.35 17.16
N ALA A 348 12.15 -3.51 16.15
CA ALA A 348 13.18 -2.49 16.13
C ALA A 348 12.66 -1.15 16.66
N ALA A 349 13.57 -0.31 17.17
CA ALA A 349 13.21 1.03 17.63
C ALA A 349 12.57 1.83 16.48
N PRO A 350 11.37 2.43 16.67
CA PRO A 350 10.66 3.16 15.62
C PRO A 350 11.48 4.30 14.99
N THR A 351 12.38 4.93 15.76
CA THR A 351 13.29 5.98 15.28
C THR A 351 14.42 5.44 14.40
N SER A 352 14.89 4.22 14.68
CA SER A 352 15.83 3.50 13.82
C SER A 352 15.17 3.15 12.49
N GLU A 353 13.92 2.66 12.54
CA GLU A 353 13.13 2.34 11.35
C GLU A 353 12.77 3.59 10.55
N PHE A 354 12.43 4.72 11.18
CA PHE A 354 12.23 6.00 10.48
C PHE A 354 13.52 6.50 9.82
N SER A 355 14.67 6.30 10.46
CA SER A 355 15.98 6.62 9.85
C SER A 355 16.31 5.69 8.67
N ARG A 356 15.96 4.41 8.79
CA ARG A 356 16.07 3.42 7.72
C ARG A 356 15.16 3.78 6.56
N LEU A 357 13.94 4.24 6.84
CA LEU A 357 12.98 4.75 5.85
C LEU A 357 13.52 5.98 5.12
N CYS A 358 14.02 6.98 5.86
CA CYS A 358 14.64 8.16 5.25
C CYS A 358 15.83 7.78 4.35
N SER A 359 16.63 6.80 4.78
CA SER A 359 17.77 6.31 3.98
C SER A 359 17.30 5.54 2.74
N PHE A 360 16.25 4.73 2.90
CA PHE A 360 15.61 3.96 1.83
C PHE A 360 15.03 4.87 0.74
N LEU A 361 14.35 5.96 1.12
CA LEU A 361 13.77 6.94 0.20
C LEU A 361 14.77 8.01 -0.27
N GLY A 362 16.02 7.98 0.19
CA GLY A 362 17.05 8.96 -0.17
C GLY A 362 16.78 10.37 0.38
N TRP A 363 15.91 10.51 1.38
CA TRP A 363 15.52 11.78 1.97
C TRP A 363 16.64 12.43 2.79
N ARG A 364 17.17 13.54 2.26
CA ARG A 364 18.17 14.35 2.95
C ARG A 364 17.51 15.42 3.83
N LYS A 365 18.32 16.09 4.65
CA LYS A 365 17.85 17.16 5.54
C LYS A 365 17.38 18.36 4.69
N GLY A 366 16.20 18.91 4.97
CA GLY A 366 15.60 20.00 4.19
C GLY A 366 14.83 19.56 2.94
N ASN A 367 14.44 18.28 2.87
CA ASN A 367 13.47 17.81 1.87
C ASN A 367 12.06 17.97 2.47
N ASP A 368 11.15 18.61 1.75
CA ASP A 368 9.81 18.94 2.24
C ASP A 368 8.98 17.68 2.55
N ASP A 369 9.06 16.64 1.70
CA ASP A 369 8.38 15.36 1.90
C ASP A 369 8.87 14.65 3.17
N ARG A 370 10.17 14.78 3.49
CA ARG A 370 10.74 14.25 4.73
C ARG A 370 10.17 14.97 5.95
N GLU A 371 10.03 16.29 5.88
CA GLU A 371 9.49 17.09 7.00
C GLU A 371 8.00 16.78 7.22
N GLU A 372 7.23 16.58 6.15
CA GLU A 372 5.83 16.15 6.22
C GLU A 372 5.70 14.72 6.77
N ALA A 373 6.47 13.77 6.24
CA ALA A 373 6.51 12.41 6.75
C ALA A 373 6.95 12.35 8.21
N TYR A 374 7.88 13.23 8.60
CA TYR A 374 8.33 13.37 9.97
C TYR A 374 7.21 13.90 10.87
N HIS A 375 6.41 14.86 10.41
CA HIS A 375 5.24 15.33 11.15
C HIS A 375 4.21 14.21 11.39
N SER A 376 3.89 13.42 10.35
CA SER A 376 2.99 12.27 10.49
C SER A 376 3.54 11.18 11.41
N PHE A 377 4.85 10.89 11.34
CA PHE A 377 5.51 9.94 12.24
C PHE A 377 5.38 10.36 13.72
N ARG A 378 5.52 11.66 13.99
CA ARG A 378 5.36 12.22 15.35
C ARG A 378 3.94 12.06 15.89
N ILE A 379 2.93 12.22 15.04
CA ILE A 379 1.53 12.00 15.42
C ILE A 379 1.32 10.53 15.81
N ALA A 380 1.81 9.59 15.00
CA ALA A 380 1.68 8.16 15.28
C ALA A 380 2.34 7.75 16.63
N LEU A 381 3.55 8.25 16.91
CA LEU A 381 4.22 8.03 18.20
C LEU A 381 3.45 8.62 19.37
N THR A 382 2.83 9.79 19.19
CA THR A 382 2.00 10.45 20.21
C THR A 382 0.76 9.62 20.53
N GLU A 383 0.11 9.08 19.52
CA GLU A 383 -1.04 8.21 19.70
C GLU A 383 -0.67 6.89 20.39
N GLN A 384 0.50 6.34 20.09
CA GLN A 384 1.02 5.15 20.76
C GLN A 384 1.29 5.41 22.26
N PHE A 385 1.93 6.54 22.59
CA PHE A 385 2.15 6.96 23.97
C PHE A 385 0.83 7.13 24.73
N ASN A 386 -0.14 7.82 24.13
CA ASN A 386 -1.46 8.03 24.72
C ASN A 386 -2.26 6.74 24.90
N GLY A 387 -2.06 5.74 24.02
CA GLY A 387 -2.67 4.42 24.15
C GLY A 387 -2.13 3.63 25.34
N MET A 388 -0.84 3.77 25.66
CA MET A 388 -0.20 3.04 26.77
C MET A 388 -0.38 3.69 28.14
N TYR A 389 -0.35 5.02 28.19
CA TYR A 389 -0.32 5.76 29.46
C TYR A 389 -1.59 6.59 29.72
N GLY A 390 -2.50 6.67 28.74
CA GLY A 390 -3.75 7.41 28.84
C GLY A 390 -3.72 8.75 28.09
N ARG A 391 -4.92 9.23 27.74
CA ARG A 391 -5.13 10.43 26.91
C ARG A 391 -5.62 11.65 27.70
N ASP A 392 -6.04 11.46 28.94
CA ASP A 392 -6.64 12.53 29.74
C ASP A 392 -5.61 13.14 30.69
N ALA A 393 -5.27 14.41 30.45
CA ALA A 393 -4.30 15.14 31.25
C ALA A 393 -4.76 15.24 32.69
N GLN A 394 -6.08 15.26 32.94
CA GLN A 394 -6.66 15.44 34.25
C GLN A 394 -6.85 14.12 35.02
N ASN A 395 -6.54 12.98 34.40
CA ASN A 395 -6.69 11.68 35.04
C ASN A 395 -5.46 11.34 35.90
N LEU A 396 -5.63 11.39 37.22
CA LEU A 396 -4.60 11.03 38.19
C LEU A 396 -4.03 9.62 37.99
N GLN A 397 -4.87 8.63 37.65
CA GLN A 397 -4.42 7.24 37.50
C GLN A 397 -3.45 7.06 36.32
N SER A 398 -3.66 7.78 35.23
CA SER A 398 -2.76 7.80 34.07
C SER A 398 -1.37 8.37 34.44
N TRP A 399 -1.35 9.44 35.22
CA TRP A 399 -0.11 10.05 35.71
C TRP A 399 0.60 9.17 36.73
N GLN A 400 -0.14 8.52 37.64
CA GLN A 400 0.42 7.57 38.59
C GLN A 400 1.02 6.34 37.89
N LEU A 401 0.39 5.84 36.82
CA LEU A 401 0.92 4.76 35.98
C LEU A 401 2.24 5.17 35.31
N LEU A 402 2.31 6.41 34.79
CA LEU A 402 3.53 6.95 34.20
C LEU A 402 4.65 7.11 35.26
N CYS A 403 4.33 7.67 36.43
CA CYS A 403 5.26 7.77 37.57
C CYS A 403 5.81 6.40 37.99
N SER A 404 4.95 5.40 38.10
CA SER A 404 5.33 4.01 38.41
C SER A 404 6.31 3.46 37.37
N LYS A 405 6.02 3.65 36.08
CA LYS A 405 6.89 3.15 34.99
C LYS A 405 8.22 3.87 34.92
N VAL A 406 8.25 5.16 35.21
CA VAL A 406 9.48 5.96 35.33
C VAL A 406 10.24 5.64 36.64
N GLY A 407 9.68 4.80 37.51
CA GLY A 407 10.32 4.34 38.74
C GLY A 407 10.40 5.44 39.80
N VAL A 408 9.32 6.22 39.94
CA VAL A 408 9.10 7.16 41.05
C VAL A 408 8.50 6.39 42.23
N ASN A 409 9.10 6.51 43.41
CA ASN A 409 8.63 5.86 44.63
C ASN A 409 8.90 6.78 45.85
N PRO A 410 7.89 7.10 46.69
CA PRO A 410 6.47 6.73 46.58
C PRO A 410 5.78 7.37 45.37
N ILE A 411 4.75 6.71 44.84
CA ILE A 411 3.91 7.27 43.78
C ILE A 411 3.09 8.42 44.40
N PRO A 412 3.11 9.64 43.83
CA PRO A 412 2.38 10.76 44.40
C PRO A 412 0.85 10.58 44.32
N ASP A 413 0.15 11.07 45.34
CA ASP A 413 -1.31 11.03 45.43
C ASP A 413 -1.98 12.26 44.78
N SER A 414 -1.20 13.27 44.41
CA SER A 414 -1.71 14.49 43.76
C SER A 414 -1.29 14.58 42.29
N LEU A 415 -2.20 15.10 41.48
CA LEU A 415 -2.00 15.28 40.04
C LEU A 415 -0.91 16.32 39.74
N GLU A 416 -0.84 17.38 40.56
CA GLU A 416 0.14 18.45 40.41
C GLU A 416 1.56 17.96 40.70
N GLU A 417 1.72 17.11 41.72
CA GLU A 417 3.01 16.53 42.10
C GLU A 417 3.48 15.48 41.09
N CYS A 418 2.58 14.62 40.58
CA CYS A 418 2.93 13.70 39.49
C CYS A 418 3.42 14.46 38.25
N ARG A 419 2.75 15.56 37.89
CA ARG A 419 3.12 16.39 36.73
C ARG A 419 4.47 17.08 36.94
N ALA A 420 4.71 17.63 38.13
CA ALA A 420 5.98 18.28 38.46
C ALA A 420 7.15 17.28 38.36
N ILE A 421 7.02 16.11 39.00
CA ILE A 421 8.07 15.09 38.99
C ILE A 421 8.37 14.60 37.58
N ILE A 422 7.36 14.27 36.78
CA ILE A 422 7.55 13.83 35.39
C ILE A 422 8.19 14.92 34.53
N SER A 423 7.81 16.19 34.74
CA SER A 423 8.41 17.33 34.03
C SER A 423 9.90 17.50 34.35
N ASP A 424 10.31 17.14 35.57
CA ASP A 424 11.68 17.27 36.06
C ASP A 424 12.52 15.98 35.88
N THR A 425 11.93 14.87 35.41
CA THR A 425 12.67 13.62 35.20
C THR A 425 13.39 13.62 33.86
N HIS A 426 14.72 13.42 33.88
CA HIS A 426 15.52 13.29 32.66
C HIS A 426 15.48 11.84 32.13
N VAL A 427 14.39 11.48 31.45
CA VAL A 427 14.21 10.16 30.82
C VAL A 427 14.00 10.29 29.32
N ASN A 428 14.56 9.35 28.55
CA ASN A 428 14.25 9.25 27.13
C ASN A 428 12.88 8.58 26.92
N LEU A 429 11.89 9.38 26.55
CA LEU A 429 10.52 8.90 26.28
C LEU A 429 10.44 7.99 25.05
N VAL A 430 11.35 8.15 24.07
CA VAL A 430 11.38 7.27 22.90
C VAL A 430 11.74 5.85 23.33
N ASP A 431 12.74 5.70 24.20
CA ASP A 431 13.14 4.40 24.73
C ASP A 431 12.06 3.80 25.63
N LEU A 432 11.38 4.64 26.43
CA LEU A 432 10.25 4.23 27.26
C LEU A 432 9.11 3.65 26.41
N VAL A 433 8.78 4.32 25.30
CA VAL A 433 7.72 3.90 24.36
C VAL A 433 8.14 2.70 23.52
N SER A 434 9.41 2.62 23.11
CA SER A 434 9.87 1.62 22.14
C SER A 434 10.37 0.31 22.75
N SER A 435 10.92 0.36 23.96
CA SER A 435 11.60 -0.79 24.57
C SER A 435 11.04 -1.18 25.94
N GLY A 436 10.12 -0.37 26.48
CA GLY A 436 9.61 -0.51 27.85
C GLY A 436 10.68 -0.32 28.93
N SER A 437 11.92 -0.02 28.53
CA SER A 437 13.08 0.15 29.40
C SER A 437 13.31 1.62 29.69
N VAL A 438 13.42 1.95 30.96
CA VAL A 438 13.60 3.34 31.41
C VAL A 438 15.09 3.58 31.60
N ILE A 439 15.67 4.42 30.75
CA ILE A 439 17.04 4.92 30.93
C ILE A 439 16.95 6.30 31.57
N LYS A 440 17.48 6.42 32.78
CA LYS A 440 17.55 7.68 33.54
C LYS A 440 18.90 8.36 33.31
N PHE A 441 18.88 9.68 33.18
CA PHE A 441 20.08 10.49 33.03
C PHE A 441 20.19 11.46 34.21
N ALA A 442 21.41 11.81 34.61
CA ALA A 442 21.61 12.74 35.72
C ALA A 442 21.32 14.18 35.27
N THR A 443 21.64 14.51 34.01
CA THR A 443 21.49 15.85 33.45
C THR A 443 20.79 15.84 32.09
N VAL A 444 20.22 16.99 31.72
CA VAL A 444 19.65 17.23 30.37
C VAL A 444 20.72 17.08 29.28
N ASP A 445 21.96 17.46 29.56
CA ASP A 445 23.07 17.38 28.62
C ASP A 445 23.47 15.93 28.32
N GLU A 446 23.48 15.05 29.32
CA GLU A 446 23.70 13.61 29.15
C GLU A 446 22.59 12.96 28.31
N LEU A 447 21.33 13.29 28.60
CA LEU A 447 20.19 12.83 27.82
C LEU A 447 20.26 13.33 26.37
N SER A 448 20.67 14.58 26.15
CA SER A 448 20.86 15.17 24.82
C SER A 448 22.00 14.48 24.05
N ALA A 449 23.14 14.23 24.71
CA ALA A 449 24.29 13.57 24.12
C ALA A 449 23.98 12.11 23.75
N TYR A 450 23.32 11.35 24.65
CA TYR A 450 22.85 10.00 24.39
C TYR A 450 21.88 9.97 23.20
N SER A 451 20.89 10.86 23.22
CA SER A 451 19.89 10.92 22.16
C SER A 451 20.48 11.32 20.81
N PHE A 452 21.51 12.17 20.80
CA PHE A 452 22.22 12.55 19.58
C PHE A 452 23.08 11.39 19.03
N ALA A 453 23.81 10.70 19.90
CA ALA A 453 24.65 9.55 19.54
C ALA A 453 23.80 8.40 18.96
N GLU A 454 22.67 8.11 19.60
CA GLU A 454 21.74 7.05 19.20
C GLU A 454 20.77 7.49 18.08
N LYS A 455 20.86 8.75 17.62
CA LYS A 455 19.93 9.37 16.65
C LYS A 455 18.46 9.30 17.10
N LYS A 456 18.24 9.25 18.41
CA LYS A 456 16.92 9.14 19.04
C LYS A 456 16.27 10.51 19.27
N ILE A 457 16.99 11.65 19.23
CA ILE A 457 16.41 13.00 19.23
C ILE A 457 17.14 13.97 18.28
N PHE A 458 16.31 14.76 17.60
CA PHE A 458 16.52 15.76 16.54
C PHE A 458 17.36 16.99 17.00
N PRO A 459 17.74 17.94 16.10
CA PRO A 459 19.02 18.64 16.08
C PRO A 459 19.32 19.56 17.29
N LYS A 460 20.61 19.85 17.43
CA LYS A 460 21.32 20.71 18.42
C LYS A 460 20.68 22.06 18.80
N LYS A 461 19.63 22.53 18.12
CA LYS A 461 18.95 23.81 18.39
C LYS A 461 17.73 23.68 19.31
N ASP A 462 17.18 22.48 19.48
CA ASP A 462 16.08 22.21 20.42
C ASP A 462 16.53 21.19 21.48
N ALA A 463 17.55 21.57 22.25
CA ALA A 463 18.12 20.77 23.35
C ALA A 463 17.20 20.70 24.58
N TYR A 464 15.89 20.83 24.41
CA TYR A 464 14.95 20.44 25.45
C TYR A 464 14.54 19.00 25.16
N ALA A 465 15.11 18.06 25.91
CA ALA A 465 14.51 16.74 26.08
C ALA A 465 13.02 16.83 26.50
N GLY A 466 12.61 17.97 27.07
CA GLY A 466 11.22 18.35 27.31
C GLY A 466 10.42 18.79 26.08
N GLY A 467 10.95 18.80 24.86
CA GLY A 467 10.22 19.21 23.65
C GLY A 467 9.14 18.22 23.24
N LEU A 468 9.46 16.92 23.25
CA LEU A 468 8.47 15.87 22.99
C LEU A 468 7.51 15.73 24.17
N LEU A 469 7.98 15.78 25.43
CA LEU A 469 7.10 15.75 26.61
C LEU A 469 6.14 16.96 26.65
N LYS A 470 6.62 18.19 26.45
CA LYS A 470 5.76 19.39 26.42
C LYS A 470 4.79 19.41 25.24
N GLU A 471 5.19 18.89 24.08
CA GLU A 471 4.29 18.76 22.92
C GLU A 471 3.28 17.63 23.10
N LEU A 472 3.68 16.48 23.63
CA LEU A 472 2.79 15.40 24.04
C LEU A 472 1.77 15.94 25.05
N LEU A 473 2.23 16.71 26.04
CA LEU A 473 1.36 17.37 27.01
C LEU A 473 0.46 18.44 26.38
N ARG A 474 0.92 19.20 25.39
CA ARG A 474 0.07 20.15 24.62
C ARG A 474 -1.12 19.46 23.95
N TYR A 475 -0.94 18.26 23.40
CA TYR A 475 -1.99 17.50 22.72
C TYR A 475 -2.97 16.78 23.68
N ILE A 476 -2.68 16.75 24.98
CA ILE A 476 -3.53 16.16 26.03
C ILE A 476 -4.52 17.24 26.59
N ARG A 477 -4.86 18.28 25.80
CA ARG A 477 -5.70 19.45 26.17
C ARG A 477 -5.19 20.21 27.42
N PHE A 478 -4.25 21.13 27.19
CA PHE A 478 -3.96 22.23 28.13
C PHE A 478 -4.45 23.57 27.54
N PRO A 479 -5.55 24.17 28.06
CA PRO A 479 -5.98 25.50 27.62
C PRO A 479 -5.08 26.66 28.08
N SER A 480 -4.18 26.45 29.06
CA SER A 480 -3.50 27.55 29.77
C SER A 480 -2.07 27.88 29.32
N LEU A 481 -1.45 27.08 28.45
CA LEU A 481 -0.07 27.33 27.98
C LEU A 481 0.03 28.20 26.72
N ASP A 482 -1.09 28.57 26.10
CA ASP A 482 -1.12 29.38 24.86
C ASP A 482 -1.10 30.90 25.06
N ARG A 483 -1.14 31.41 26.30
CA ARG A 483 -1.25 32.87 26.55
C ARG A 483 0.02 33.63 26.92
N GLN A 484 1.21 33.02 26.93
CA GLN A 484 2.43 33.73 27.37
C GLN A 484 3.63 33.72 26.39
N ARG A 485 3.43 33.46 25.09
CA ARG A 485 4.55 33.54 24.12
C ARG A 485 4.32 34.38 22.86
N TYR A 486 3.35 35.29 22.92
CA TYR A 486 3.29 36.47 22.04
C TYR A 486 3.24 37.74 22.90
N ALA A 487 4.34 38.00 23.61
CA ALA A 487 4.72 39.28 24.17
C ALA A 487 6.25 39.35 24.20
#